data_AF-A0A8S3Y3K5-F1
#
_entry.id   AF-A0A8S3Y3K5-F1
#
_cell.length_a   1.000
_cell.length_b   1.000
_cell.length_c   1.000
_cell.angle_alpha   90.00
_cell.angle_beta   90.00
_cell.angle_gamma   90.00
#
_symmetry.space_group_name_H-M   'P 1'
#
loop_
_entity.id
_entity.type
_entity.pdbx_description
1 polymer ?
#
loop_
_entity_poly.entity_id
_entity_poly.type
_entity_poly.pdbx_seq_one_letter_code
_entity_poly.pdbx_strand_id
1 'polypeptide(L)'
;MLFTGIYVIIIVTSSAALPPSRYTSENNYKDLQETFNEIPCLSVGGICMNASDCPEGKRSQYSGLCPVQQRMSVECCHSLPKSEKRCRYRGGMCMAHDSSCPENLTFKEARDCELNETCCILVH
;
A
#
# COMPACT_ATOMS: atom_id res chain seq x y z
N MET A 1 32.06 0.44 -68.28
CA MET A 1 30.71 -0.09 -68.50
C MET A 1 30.10 -0.36 -67.13
N LEU A 2 29.08 0.42 -66.76
CA LEU A 2 28.16 0.13 -65.65
C LEU A 2 27.47 -1.22 -65.92
N PHE A 3 27.21 -2.03 -64.88
CA PHE A 3 26.01 -2.86 -64.63
C PHE A 3 26.15 -3.49 -63.23
N THR A 4 25.58 -2.87 -62.19
CA THR A 4 24.36 -3.34 -61.49
C THR A 4 24.44 -4.79 -60.97
N GLY A 5 24.59 -4.93 -59.65
CA GLY A 5 24.43 -6.19 -58.92
C GLY A 5 24.04 -5.89 -57.47
N ILE A 6 22.81 -6.27 -57.12
CA ILE A 6 22.02 -5.82 -55.96
C ILE A 6 22.29 -6.70 -54.72
N TYR A 7 21.91 -6.18 -53.55
CA TYR A 7 21.71 -6.83 -52.23
C TYR A 7 23.00 -6.98 -51.41
N VAL A 8 23.11 -6.36 -50.23
CA VAL A 8 22.19 -6.54 -49.09
C VAL A 8 21.94 -5.21 -48.39
N ILE A 9 20.70 -4.72 -48.46
CA ILE A 9 20.22 -3.68 -47.56
C ILE A 9 20.09 -4.35 -46.19
N ILE A 10 21.01 -4.02 -45.27
CA ILE A 10 20.83 -4.35 -43.85
C ILE A 10 19.66 -3.49 -43.38
N ILE A 11 18.46 -4.05 -43.47
CA ILE A 11 17.29 -3.59 -42.74
C ILE A 11 17.63 -3.74 -41.26
N VAL A 12 18.13 -2.65 -40.68
CA VAL A 12 18.19 -2.47 -39.23
C VAL A 12 16.74 -2.47 -38.78
N THR A 13 16.24 -3.66 -38.45
CA THR A 13 14.92 -3.85 -37.88
C THR A 13 14.91 -3.10 -36.55
N SER A 14 13.85 -2.31 -36.39
CA SER A 14 13.63 -1.42 -35.26
C SER A 14 13.77 -2.20 -33.96
N SER A 15 14.89 -2.06 -33.25
CA SER A 15 14.78 -2.08 -31.80
C SER A 15 14.01 -0.80 -31.48
N ALA A 16 12.74 -0.97 -31.11
CA ALA A 16 12.06 0.02 -30.31
C ALA A 16 12.94 0.23 -29.08
N ALA A 17 13.85 1.19 -29.16
CA ALA A 17 14.49 1.76 -28.00
C ALA A 17 13.35 2.44 -27.25
N LEU A 18 12.71 1.66 -26.37
CA LEU A 18 11.92 2.25 -25.30
C LEU A 18 12.85 3.28 -24.65
N PRO A 19 12.45 4.55 -24.56
CA PRO A 19 13.25 5.52 -23.83
C PRO A 19 13.51 4.91 -22.45
N PRO A 20 14.76 4.99 -21.90
CA PRO A 20 14.97 4.59 -20.53
C PRO A 20 13.95 5.35 -19.70
N SER A 21 13.10 4.61 -18.98
CA SER A 21 12.15 5.21 -18.05
C SER A 21 12.97 6.01 -17.06
N ARG A 22 13.10 7.32 -17.31
CA ARG A 22 13.53 8.29 -16.30
C ARG A 22 12.37 8.39 -15.34
N TYR A 23 12.23 7.39 -14.49
CA TYR A 23 11.51 7.52 -13.24
C TYR A 23 12.36 8.44 -12.37
N THR A 24 12.21 9.76 -12.56
CA THR A 24 12.76 10.76 -11.66
C THR A 24 11.96 10.69 -10.36
N SER A 25 12.33 9.71 -9.53
CA SER A 25 11.90 9.64 -8.14
C SER A 25 12.77 10.55 -7.31
N GLU A 26 12.60 11.85 -7.46
CA GLU A 26 13.12 12.80 -6.50
C GLU A 26 11.95 13.63 -5.95
N ASN A 27 11.80 13.52 -4.63
CA ASN A 27 10.99 14.36 -3.73
C ASN A 27 9.61 13.84 -3.27
N ASN A 28 9.58 12.62 -2.69
CA ASN A 28 8.89 12.37 -1.41
C ASN A 28 9.40 11.10 -0.70
N TYR A 29 10.71 10.97 -0.50
CA TYR A 29 11.28 9.93 0.37
C TYR A 29 11.13 10.36 1.84
N LYS A 30 9.88 10.47 2.31
CA LYS A 30 9.60 10.55 3.73
C LYS A 30 9.36 9.13 4.22
N ASP A 31 10.47 8.41 4.39
CA ASP A 31 10.60 7.28 5.33
C ASP A 31 9.39 6.33 5.39
N LEU A 32 8.96 5.82 4.23
CA LEU A 32 8.23 4.56 4.22
C LEU A 32 9.30 3.46 4.28
N GLN A 33 9.82 3.23 5.48
CA GLN A 33 10.39 1.92 5.78
C GLN A 33 9.22 0.95 5.65
N GLU A 34 9.05 0.37 4.46
CA GLU A 34 7.94 -0.52 4.15
C GLU A 34 8.00 -1.72 5.07
N THR A 35 7.15 -1.74 6.09
CA THR A 35 6.95 -2.89 6.96
C THR A 35 6.25 -3.98 6.16
N PHE A 36 6.76 -5.20 6.17
CA PHE A 36 6.14 -6.34 5.50
C PHE A 36 5.62 -7.36 6.50
N ASN A 37 4.62 -8.14 6.10
CA ASN A 37 4.05 -9.18 6.96
C ASN A 37 4.93 -10.43 6.97
N GLU A 38 5.20 -10.94 8.16
CA GLU A 38 5.99 -12.16 8.38
C GLU A 38 5.08 -13.32 8.77
N ILE A 39 5.44 -14.54 8.33
CA ILE A 39 4.63 -15.75 8.53
C ILE A 39 4.22 -16.00 9.99
N PRO A 40 5.11 -15.83 11.00
CA PRO A 40 4.71 -16.07 12.40
C PRO A 40 3.63 -15.11 12.91
N CYS A 41 3.58 -13.87 12.39
CA CYS A 41 2.53 -12.92 12.74
C CYS A 41 1.23 -13.22 11.98
N LEU A 42 1.33 -13.55 10.69
CA LEU A 42 0.18 -13.92 9.86
C LEU A 42 -0.52 -15.19 10.38
N SER A 43 0.24 -16.16 10.90
CA SER A 43 -0.31 -17.42 11.41
C SER A 43 -1.18 -17.25 12.66
N VAL A 44 -1.03 -16.13 13.39
CA VAL A 44 -1.90 -15.76 14.52
C VAL A 44 -2.95 -14.71 14.13
N GLY A 45 -3.13 -14.45 12.83
CA GLY A 45 -4.09 -13.46 12.32
C GLY A 45 -3.71 -12.01 12.63
N GLY A 46 -2.42 -11.73 12.78
CA GLY A 46 -1.90 -10.37 12.95
C GLY A 46 -1.24 -9.83 11.69
N ILE A 47 -0.85 -8.56 11.76
CA ILE A 47 -0.02 -7.88 10.76
C ILE A 47 1.19 -7.22 11.44
N CYS A 48 2.31 -7.16 10.73
CA CYS A 48 3.53 -6.51 11.21
C CYS A 48 3.46 -5.01 10.94
N MET A 49 3.61 -4.20 11.99
CA MET A 49 3.65 -2.73 11.89
C MET A 49 4.55 -2.12 12.96
N ASN A 50 4.88 -0.84 12.82
CA ASN A 50 5.62 -0.14 13.87
C ASN A 50 4.83 -0.15 15.19
N ALA A 51 5.51 -0.44 16.31
CA ALA A 51 4.90 -0.53 17.62
C ALA A 51 4.15 0.75 18.05
N SER A 52 4.60 1.93 17.60
CA SER A 52 3.92 3.21 17.88
C SER A 52 2.56 3.33 17.17
N ASP A 53 2.42 2.68 16.01
CA ASP A 53 1.23 2.72 15.16
C ASP A 53 0.21 1.63 15.51
N CYS A 54 0.59 0.69 16.39
CA CYS A 54 -0.29 -0.33 16.91
C CYS A 54 -1.29 0.25 17.93
N PRO A 55 -2.60 0.05 17.77
CA PRO A 55 -3.59 0.46 18.76
C PRO A 55 -3.37 -0.18 20.13
N GLU A 56 -3.70 0.56 21.19
CA GLU A 56 -3.58 0.06 22.56
C GLU A 56 -4.42 -1.21 22.76
N GLY A 57 -3.85 -2.20 23.45
CA GLY A 57 -4.49 -3.50 23.68
C GLY A 57 -4.63 -4.38 22.43
N LYS A 58 -4.10 -3.98 21.27
CA LYS A 58 -4.14 -4.79 20.02
C LYS A 58 -2.83 -5.47 19.67
N ARG A 59 -1.76 -5.20 20.43
CA ARG A 59 -0.48 -5.91 20.28
C ARG A 59 -0.65 -7.38 20.67
N SER A 60 -0.02 -8.28 19.90
CA SER A 60 0.01 -9.71 20.20
C SER A 60 0.57 -9.96 21.61
N GLN A 61 0.04 -10.98 22.29
CA GLN A 61 0.57 -11.46 23.56
C GLN A 61 1.94 -12.14 23.40
N TYR A 62 2.23 -12.65 22.21
CA TYR A 62 3.51 -13.27 21.87
C TYR A 62 4.43 -12.26 21.20
N SER A 63 5.62 -12.08 21.77
CA SER A 63 6.69 -11.25 21.20
C SER A 63 7.47 -12.00 20.11
N GLY A 64 8.17 -11.26 19.24
CA GLY A 64 9.08 -11.85 18.26
C GLY A 64 8.41 -12.48 17.04
N LEU A 65 7.14 -12.15 16.79
CA LEU A 65 6.39 -12.65 15.62
C LEU A 65 6.73 -11.95 14.29
N CYS A 66 7.46 -10.83 14.35
CA CYS A 66 8.07 -10.16 13.19
C CYS A 66 9.61 -10.17 13.33
N PRO A 67 10.25 -11.36 13.35
CA PRO A 67 11.65 -11.52 13.74
C PRO A 67 12.65 -10.77 12.86
N VAL A 68 12.39 -10.63 11.55
CA VAL A 68 13.31 -9.93 10.64
C VAL A 68 13.33 -8.44 10.93
N GLN A 69 12.18 -7.88 11.31
CA GLN A 69 11.99 -6.43 11.47
C GLN A 69 11.96 -5.97 12.94
N GLN A 70 12.17 -6.88 13.90
CA GLN A 70 12.06 -6.58 15.33
C GLN A 70 13.03 -5.48 15.78
N ARG A 71 14.22 -5.39 15.17
CA ARG A 71 15.20 -4.32 15.46
C ARG A 71 14.73 -2.92 15.05
N MET A 72 13.71 -2.84 14.20
CA MET A 72 13.11 -1.59 13.71
C MET A 72 11.85 -1.21 14.50
N SER A 73 11.69 -1.77 15.71
CA SER A 73 10.50 -1.59 16.56
C SER A 73 9.20 -2.03 15.87
N VAL A 74 9.28 -3.05 15.01
CA VAL A 74 8.12 -3.67 14.37
C VAL A 74 7.60 -4.81 15.24
N GLU A 75 6.30 -4.83 15.43
CA GLU A 75 5.59 -5.77 16.30
C GLU A 75 4.36 -6.32 15.59
N CYS A 76 3.87 -7.46 16.07
CA CYS A 76 2.66 -8.08 15.54
C CYS A 76 1.41 -7.54 16.22
N CYS A 77 0.43 -7.09 15.44
CA CYS A 77 -0.78 -6.46 15.92
C CYS A 77 -2.04 -7.03 15.26
N HIS A 78 -3.12 -7.17 16.03
CA HIS A 78 -4.41 -7.73 15.61
C HIS A 78 -5.41 -6.66 15.17
N SER A 79 -4.91 -5.54 14.65
CA SER A 79 -5.72 -4.43 14.18
C SER A 79 -4.95 -3.68 13.11
N LEU A 80 -5.67 -2.91 12.30
CA LEU A 80 -5.07 -1.95 11.37
C LEU A 80 -4.28 -0.86 12.11
N PRO A 81 -3.25 -0.29 11.47
CA PRO A 81 -2.45 0.78 12.07
C PRO A 81 -3.31 2.03 12.37
N LYS A 82 -2.94 2.82 13.39
CA LYS A 82 -3.62 4.09 13.72
C LYS A 82 -3.53 5.09 12.56
N SER A 83 -2.42 5.05 11.83
CA SER A 83 -2.11 5.88 10.66
C SER A 83 -2.95 5.54 9.43
N GLU A 84 -3.55 4.35 9.36
CA GLU A 84 -4.39 3.96 8.23
C GLU A 84 -5.67 4.77 8.24
N LYS A 85 -5.81 5.67 7.26
CA LYS A 85 -6.94 6.59 7.09
C LYS A 85 -7.74 6.31 5.82
N ARG A 86 -7.48 5.22 5.10
CA ARG A 86 -8.26 4.87 3.91
C ARG A 86 -9.47 4.05 4.31
N CYS A 87 -10.65 4.58 4.00
CA CYS A 87 -11.95 3.96 4.20
C CYS A 87 -11.98 2.54 3.62
N ARG A 88 -11.55 2.39 2.36
CA ARG A 88 -11.60 1.10 1.67
C ARG A 88 -10.72 0.05 2.32
N TYR A 89 -9.55 0.45 2.85
CA TYR A 89 -8.64 -0.45 3.54
C TYR A 89 -9.15 -0.86 4.92
N ARG A 90 -10.02 -0.04 5.53
CA ARG A 90 -10.76 -0.37 6.75
C ARG A 90 -12.01 -1.22 6.50
N GLY A 91 -12.23 -1.71 5.27
CA GLY A 91 -13.43 -2.45 4.91
C GLY A 91 -14.70 -1.59 4.85
N GLY A 92 -14.53 -0.29 4.68
CA GLY A 92 -15.63 0.66 4.50
C GLY A 92 -15.89 1.02 3.04
N MET A 93 -16.97 1.78 2.85
CA MET A 93 -17.35 2.39 1.58
C MET A 93 -17.56 3.89 1.78
N CYS A 94 -17.07 4.70 0.84
CA CYS A 94 -17.42 6.11 0.78
C CYS A 94 -18.85 6.22 0.27
N MET A 95 -19.72 6.79 1.08
CA MET A 95 -21.13 6.98 0.77
C MET A 95 -21.45 8.47 0.78
N ALA A 96 -22.44 8.90 0.01
CA ALA A 96 -22.90 10.28 0.03
C ALA A 96 -23.33 10.71 1.44
N HIS A 97 -23.07 11.97 1.82
CA HIS A 97 -23.34 12.47 3.17
C HIS A 97 -24.81 12.37 3.60
N ASP A 98 -25.74 12.34 2.64
CA ASP A 98 -27.19 12.18 2.87
C ASP A 98 -27.62 10.71 3.03
N SER A 99 -26.71 9.76 2.80
CA SER A 99 -26.98 8.34 3.01
C SER A 99 -27.00 8.01 4.52
N SER A 100 -27.89 7.08 4.90
CA SER A 100 -28.04 6.66 6.30
C SER A 100 -26.90 5.73 6.70
N CYS A 101 -25.74 6.29 7.09
CA CYS A 101 -24.70 5.58 7.81
C CYS A 101 -24.88 5.81 9.32
N PRO A 102 -25.08 4.76 10.14
CA PRO A 102 -25.11 4.91 11.58
C PRO A 102 -23.84 5.58 12.12
N GLU A 103 -23.97 6.45 13.13
CA GLU A 103 -22.82 7.17 13.69
C GLU A 103 -21.73 6.23 14.22
N ASN A 104 -22.11 5.08 14.77
CA ASN A 104 -21.18 4.07 15.29
C ASN A 104 -20.38 3.34 14.20
N LEU A 105 -20.81 3.42 12.94
CA LEU A 105 -20.10 2.87 11.78
C LEU A 105 -19.42 3.96 10.94
N THR A 106 -19.55 5.23 11.34
CA THR A 106 -18.99 6.36 10.62
C THR A 106 -17.53 6.58 11.01
N PHE A 107 -16.63 6.59 10.02
CA PHE A 107 -15.22 6.92 10.20
C PHE A 107 -14.89 8.29 9.59
N LYS A 108 -14.74 9.32 10.44
CA LYS A 108 -14.64 10.73 10.00
C LYS A 108 -13.23 11.10 9.53
N GLU A 109 -12.22 10.34 9.91
CA GLU A 109 -10.82 10.60 9.60
C GLU A 109 -10.39 10.02 8.24
N ALA A 110 -11.34 9.55 7.42
CA ALA A 110 -11.07 9.01 6.09
C ALA A 110 -10.44 10.06 5.17
N ARG A 111 -9.45 9.66 4.38
CA ARG A 111 -8.72 10.55 3.44
C ARG A 111 -8.90 10.19 1.96
N ASP A 112 -9.58 9.09 1.68
CA ASP A 112 -9.82 8.54 0.34
C ASP A 112 -11.28 8.67 -0.12
N CYS A 113 -12.12 9.41 0.63
CA CYS A 113 -13.47 9.80 0.23
C CYS A 113 -13.49 11.23 -0.30
N GLU A 114 -14.45 11.54 -1.18
CA GLU A 114 -14.64 12.90 -1.70
C GLU A 114 -15.18 13.87 -0.64
N LEU A 115 -15.13 15.19 -0.90
CA LEU A 115 -15.51 16.24 0.06
C LEU A 115 -16.95 16.13 0.59
N ASN A 116 -17.86 15.54 -0.19
CA ASN A 116 -19.28 15.37 0.18
C ASN A 116 -19.64 13.91 0.47
N GLU A 117 -18.64 13.09 0.76
CA GLU A 117 -18.79 11.69 1.13
C GLU A 117 -18.34 11.45 2.56
N THR A 118 -18.85 10.39 3.16
CA THR A 118 -18.49 9.92 4.48
C THR A 118 -18.13 8.45 4.41
N CYS A 119 -17.08 8.04 5.13
CA CYS A 119 -16.72 6.63 5.21
C CYS A 119 -17.65 5.88 6.15
N CYS A 120 -18.36 4.87 5.62
CA CYS A 120 -19.17 3.95 6.39
C CYS A 120 -18.49 2.58 6.45
N ILE A 121 -18.19 2.09 7.66
CA ILE A 121 -17.56 0.78 7.87
C ILE A 121 -18.62 -0.33 7.72
N LEU A 122 -18.37 -1.27 6.80
CA LEU A 122 -19.32 -2.32 6.44
C LEU A 122 -19.02 -3.67 7.14
N VAL A 123 -17.80 -3.83 7.65
CA VAL A 123 -17.35 -5.00 8.39
C VAL A 123 -16.82 -4.54 9.75
N HIS A 124 -17.52 -4.94 10.81
CA HIS A 124 -17.20 -4.60 12.20
C HIS A 124 -16.91 -5.86 13.02
#